data_AF-A0A7L1GBK1-F1
#
_entry.id   AF-A0A7L1GBK1-F1
#
_cell.length_a   1.000
_cell.length_b   1.000
_cell.length_c   1.000
_cell.angle_alpha   90.00
_cell.angle_beta   90.00
_cell.angle_gamma   90.00
#
_symmetry.space_group_name_H-M   'P 1'
#
loop_
_entity.id
_entity.type
_entity.pdbx_description
1 polymer ?
#
loop_
_entity_poly.entity_id
_entity_poly.type
_entity_poly.pdbx_seq_one_letter_code
_entity_poly.pdbx_strand_id
1 'polypeptide(L)'
;MAALDRVKVLVLGDSGVGKSSLVHLLCQNQVLGNPSWTVGCSVDVRIHDYKEGTPEEKTYYIELWDVGGSVGSATSVKSTRAVFYNLLNGIILVHDLTNKKSSQNLYRWSLEALNRDVAPTGVLVTNGDYDREQFADNQIPLLVIGTKLDQIPETKRNEVLTRTAFLAEDFNAEEINLDCTNPRYLAAGSSNAVKLSRFFDKV
;
A
#
# COMPACT_ATOMS: atom_id res chain seq x y z
N MET A 1 23.93 -7.00 -21.80
CA MET A 1 23.65 -6.36 -20.50
C MET A 1 22.53 -7.16 -19.87
N ALA A 2 22.74 -7.73 -18.68
CA ALA A 2 21.64 -8.39 -17.96
C ALA A 2 20.60 -7.32 -17.63
N ALA A 3 19.35 -7.52 -18.07
CA ALA A 3 18.26 -6.66 -17.65
C ALA A 3 18.08 -6.86 -16.14
N LEU A 4 18.15 -5.78 -15.37
CA LEU A 4 17.71 -5.81 -13.98
C LEU A 4 16.19 -5.86 -14.02
N ASP A 5 15.60 -6.94 -13.53
CA ASP A 5 14.15 -7.06 -13.48
C ASP A 5 13.61 -6.15 -12.39
N ARG A 6 12.93 -5.10 -12.84
CA ARG A 6 12.34 -4.08 -11.98
C ARG A 6 10.86 -4.36 -11.82
N VAL A 7 10.41 -4.28 -10.58
CA VAL A 7 9.00 -4.45 -10.22
C VAL A 7 8.50 -3.14 -9.64
N LYS A 8 7.41 -2.60 -10.18
CA LYS A 8 6.83 -1.34 -9.72
C LYS A 8 5.66 -1.59 -8.80
N VAL A 9 5.77 -1.16 -7.55
CA VAL A 9 4.69 -1.24 -6.56
C VAL A 9 4.29 0.16 -6.12
N LEU A 10 3.01 0.49 -6.27
CA LEU A 10 2.47 1.76 -5.78
C LEU A 10 2.17 1.70 -4.29
N VAL A 11 2.45 2.78 -3.57
CA VAL A 11 2.07 2.95 -2.16
C VAL A 11 1.09 4.10 -2.06
N LEU A 12 -0.18 3.78 -1.79
CA LEU A 12 -1.31 4.71 -1.86
C LEU A 12 -2.02 4.81 -0.52
N GLY A 13 -2.60 5.98 -0.23
CA GLY A 13 -3.24 6.27 1.05
C GLY A 13 -3.24 7.76 1.35
N ASP A 14 -4.03 8.18 2.33
CA ASP A 14 -4.15 9.59 2.68
C ASP A 14 -2.84 10.21 3.18
N SER A 15 -2.76 11.54 3.15
CA SER A 15 -1.63 12.25 3.76
C SER A 15 -1.59 11.99 5.28
N GLY A 16 -0.40 11.81 5.84
CA GLY A 16 -0.20 11.62 7.29
C GLY A 16 -0.50 10.20 7.82
N VAL A 17 -0.89 9.26 6.96
CA VAL A 17 -1.08 7.84 7.37
C VAL A 17 0.23 7.07 7.53
N GLY A 18 1.39 7.65 7.20
CA GLY A 18 2.70 7.01 7.42
C GLY A 18 3.28 6.24 6.23
N LYS A 19 2.84 6.52 5.00
CA LYS A 19 3.40 5.91 3.76
C LYS A 19 4.92 6.03 3.66
N SER A 20 5.46 7.23 3.82
CA SER A 20 6.91 7.47 3.70
C SER A 20 7.70 6.76 4.80
N SER A 21 7.17 6.73 6.03
CA SER A 21 7.77 5.97 7.14
C SER A 21 7.75 4.46 6.87
N LEU A 22 6.66 3.94 6.30
CA LEU A 22 6.54 2.55 5.90
C LEU A 22 7.53 2.20 4.78
N VAL A 23 7.59 2.99 3.70
CA VAL A 23 8.52 2.76 2.58
C VAL A 23 9.96 2.77 3.07
N HIS A 24 10.33 3.76 3.87
CA HIS A 24 11.66 3.83 4.46
C HIS A 24 11.99 2.60 5.32
N LEU A 25 11.04 2.14 6.14
CA LEU A 25 11.21 0.93 6.93
C LEU A 25 11.36 -0.31 6.05
N LEU A 26 10.58 -0.43 4.97
CA LEU A 26 10.63 -1.55 4.04
C LEU A 26 11.93 -1.63 3.24
N CYS A 27 12.54 -0.49 2.89
CA CYS A 27 13.76 -0.45 2.09
C CYS A 27 15.04 -0.44 2.94
N GLN A 28 15.01 0.24 4.09
CA GLN A 28 16.22 0.51 4.88
C GLN A 28 16.28 -0.28 6.19
N ASN A 29 15.21 -0.98 6.57
CA ASN A 29 15.06 -1.66 7.86
C ASN A 29 15.32 -0.70 9.05
N GLN A 30 15.02 0.59 8.87
CA GLN A 30 15.25 1.65 9.84
C GLN A 30 13.99 2.53 9.99
N VAL A 31 13.86 3.15 11.15
CA VAL A 31 12.76 4.07 11.45
C VAL A 31 13.06 5.44 10.86
N LEU A 32 12.10 5.98 10.12
CA LEU A 32 12.19 7.35 9.60
C LEU A 32 11.95 8.35 10.74
N GLY A 33 13.01 8.99 11.24
CA GLY A 33 12.92 9.88 12.40
C GLY A 33 12.15 11.19 12.16
N ASN A 34 12.42 11.87 11.03
CA ASN A 34 11.84 13.18 10.72
C ASN A 34 11.11 13.15 9.36
N PRO A 35 9.93 12.52 9.26
CA PRO A 35 9.16 12.50 8.02
C PRO A 35 8.70 13.91 7.66
N SER A 36 8.97 14.32 6.41
CA SER A 36 8.46 15.56 5.83
C SER A 36 7.27 15.27 4.91
N TRP A 37 6.56 16.31 4.45
CA TRP A 37 5.48 16.13 3.49
C TRP A 37 6.01 15.70 2.13
N THR A 38 5.47 14.61 1.59
CA THR A 38 5.78 14.16 0.22
C THR A 38 5.19 15.12 -0.80
N VAL A 39 6.05 15.77 -1.58
CA VAL A 39 5.65 16.61 -2.73
C VAL A 39 5.70 15.76 -3.99
N GLY A 40 4.55 15.51 -4.61
CA GLY A 40 4.45 14.69 -5.83
C GLY A 40 4.60 13.20 -5.55
N CYS A 41 5.74 12.61 -5.93
CA CYS A 41 6.04 11.20 -5.73
C CYS A 41 7.50 11.00 -5.34
N SER A 42 7.75 10.08 -4.41
CA SER A 42 9.07 9.60 -4.03
C SER A 42 9.20 8.12 -4.37
N VAL A 43 10.39 7.68 -4.78
CA VAL A 43 10.67 6.28 -5.08
C VAL A 43 11.83 5.82 -4.22
N ASP A 44 11.65 4.71 -3.52
CA ASP A 44 12.73 4.00 -2.83
C ASP A 44 12.77 2.55 -3.34
N VAL A 45 13.94 1.91 -3.30
CA VAL A 45 14.14 0.58 -3.90
C VAL A 45 14.43 -0.44 -2.81
N ARG A 46 13.61 -1.49 -2.78
CA ARG A 46 13.84 -2.67 -1.95
C ARG A 46 14.43 -3.78 -2.81
N ILE A 47 15.49 -4.40 -2.32
CA ILE A 47 16.03 -5.63 -2.91
C ILE A 47 15.21 -6.80 -2.34
N HIS A 48 14.68 -7.65 -3.21
CA HIS A 48 13.87 -8.82 -2.84
C HIS A 48 14.38 -10.06 -3.54
N ASP A 49 14.64 -11.11 -2.78
CA ASP A 49 15.05 -12.41 -3.32
C ASP A 49 13.81 -13.30 -3.49
N TYR A 50 13.37 -13.44 -4.74
CA TYR A 50 12.25 -14.29 -5.11
C TYR A 50 12.60 -15.75 -4.88
N LYS A 51 11.70 -16.50 -4.21
CA LYS A 51 11.89 -17.92 -3.87
C LYS A 51 13.26 -18.20 -3.21
N GLU A 52 13.62 -17.36 -2.25
CA GLU A 52 14.83 -17.48 -1.43
C GLU A 52 15.06 -18.92 -0.95
N GLY A 53 16.28 -19.43 -1.12
CA GLY A 53 16.68 -20.76 -0.69
C GLY A 53 16.26 -21.90 -1.63
N THR A 54 15.76 -21.59 -2.83
CA THR A 54 15.42 -22.58 -3.87
C THR A 54 16.34 -22.45 -5.09
N PRO A 55 16.44 -23.47 -5.97
CA PRO A 55 17.20 -23.36 -7.22
C PRO A 55 16.67 -22.28 -8.19
N GLU A 56 15.46 -21.77 -7.97
CA GLU A 56 14.82 -20.72 -8.76
C GLU A 56 15.03 -19.32 -8.17
N GLU A 57 15.89 -19.20 -7.16
CA GLU A 57 16.17 -17.94 -6.48
C GLU A 57 16.64 -16.86 -7.46
N LYS A 58 16.02 -15.68 -7.36
CA LYS A 58 16.38 -14.54 -8.21
C LYS A 58 16.14 -13.23 -7.49
N THR A 59 17.14 -12.35 -7.54
CA THR A 59 17.05 -11.01 -6.96
C THR A 59 16.30 -10.05 -7.89
N TYR A 60 15.27 -9.39 -7.36
CA TYR A 60 14.49 -8.34 -8.00
C TYR A 60 14.67 -7.00 -7.30
N TYR A 61 14.57 -5.92 -8.07
CA TYR A 61 14.59 -4.55 -7.55
C TYR A 61 13.15 -4.02 -7.54
N ILE A 62 12.55 -3.98 -6.36
CA ILE A 62 11.18 -3.52 -6.17
C ILE A 62 11.21 -2.02 -5.91
N GLU A 63 10.71 -1.25 -6.87
CA GLU A 63 10.52 0.19 -6.75
C GLU A 63 9.20 0.44 -5.99
N LEU A 64 9.31 1.01 -4.79
CA LEU A 64 8.17 1.46 -3.99
C LEU A 64 7.89 2.94 -4.28
N TRP A 65 6.80 3.19 -4.99
CA TRP A 65 6.38 4.53 -5.39
C TRP A 65 5.43 5.13 -4.33
N ASP A 66 5.96 5.92 -3.40
CA ASP A 66 5.19 6.71 -2.43
C ASP A 66 4.56 7.91 -3.15
N VAL A 67 3.26 7.82 -3.42
CA VAL A 67 2.53 8.87 -4.12
C VAL A 67 1.83 9.77 -3.10
N GLY A 68 2.22 11.04 -3.08
CA GLY A 68 1.61 12.06 -2.23
C GLY A 68 0.24 12.53 -2.74
N GLY A 69 -0.46 13.26 -1.87
CA GLY A 69 -1.73 13.93 -2.22
C GLY A 69 -2.90 13.52 -1.33
N SER A 70 -4.08 14.02 -1.70
CA SER A 70 -5.36 13.74 -1.02
C SER A 70 -6.41 13.34 -2.05
N VAL A 71 -7.29 12.41 -1.68
CA VAL A 71 -8.43 11.96 -2.51
C VAL A 71 -9.49 13.05 -2.74
N GLY A 72 -9.51 14.08 -1.89
CA GLY A 72 -10.43 15.22 -1.98
C GLY A 72 -9.91 16.40 -2.80
N SER A 73 -8.72 16.28 -3.39
CA SER A 73 -8.14 17.36 -4.18
C SER A 73 -8.87 17.52 -5.52
N ALA A 74 -8.91 18.75 -6.03
CA ALA A 74 -9.60 19.12 -7.27
C ALA A 74 -9.23 18.16 -8.42
N THR A 75 -10.14 17.98 -9.37
CA THR A 75 -9.99 17.11 -10.54
C THR A 75 -8.63 17.24 -11.25
N SER A 76 -8.07 18.44 -11.31
CA SER A 76 -6.74 18.73 -11.87
C SER A 76 -5.58 18.01 -11.17
N VAL A 77 -5.67 17.79 -9.85
CA VAL A 77 -4.64 17.09 -9.06
C VAL A 77 -4.72 15.57 -9.27
N LYS A 78 -5.93 15.02 -9.49
CA LYS A 78 -6.09 13.61 -9.88
C LYS A 78 -5.49 13.33 -11.25
N SER A 79 -5.74 14.21 -12.23
CA SER A 79 -5.15 14.10 -13.58
C SER A 79 -3.62 14.16 -13.58
N THR A 80 -3.02 14.92 -12.66
CA THR A 80 -1.55 14.98 -12.55
C THR A 80 -0.97 13.71 -11.93
N ARG A 81 -1.70 13.05 -11.03
CA ARG A 81 -1.24 11.84 -10.34
C ARG A 81 -1.36 10.57 -11.19
N ALA A 82 -2.30 10.54 -12.13
CA ALA A 82 -2.52 9.43 -13.05
C ALA A 82 -1.25 9.02 -13.83
N VAL A 83 -0.32 9.97 -14.08
CA VAL A 83 0.96 9.67 -14.76
C VAL A 83 1.80 8.63 -14.01
N PHE A 84 1.63 8.54 -12.68
CA PHE A 84 2.35 7.58 -11.84
C PHE A 84 1.73 6.18 -11.86
N TYR A 85 0.50 6.02 -12.34
CA TYR A 85 -0.23 4.74 -12.28
C TYR A 85 -0.01 3.84 -13.51
N ASN A 86 0.84 4.24 -14.45
CA ASN A 86 1.16 3.40 -15.60
C ASN A 86 2.06 2.23 -15.21
N LEU A 87 1.80 1.06 -15.81
CA LEU A 87 2.65 -0.13 -15.77
C LEU A 87 3.04 -0.57 -14.36
N LEU A 88 2.07 -0.62 -13.44
CA LEU A 88 2.29 -1.12 -12.09
C LEU A 88 2.14 -2.65 -12.03
N ASN A 89 2.92 -3.28 -11.14
CA ASN A 89 2.92 -4.72 -10.86
C ASN A 89 2.12 -5.05 -9.59
N GLY A 90 2.03 -4.13 -8.63
CA GLY A 90 1.29 -4.32 -7.39
C GLY A 90 0.92 -3.00 -6.71
N ILE A 91 0.02 -3.07 -5.72
CA ILE A 91 -0.38 -1.91 -4.92
C ILE A 91 -0.39 -2.25 -3.43
N ILE A 92 0.21 -1.38 -2.64
CA ILE A 92 0.09 -1.35 -1.18
C ILE A 92 -0.85 -0.20 -0.81
N LEU A 93 -1.98 -0.54 -0.18
CA LEU A 93 -2.97 0.40 0.32
C LEU A 93 -2.73 0.65 1.81
N VAL A 94 -2.35 1.87 2.17
CA VAL A 94 -1.93 2.26 3.51
C VAL A 94 -2.99 3.12 4.17
N HIS A 95 -3.42 2.72 5.36
CA HIS A 95 -4.32 3.53 6.19
C HIS A 95 -3.82 3.64 7.62
N ASP A 96 -4.38 4.60 8.34
CA ASP A 96 -4.10 4.85 9.75
C ASP A 96 -5.19 4.16 10.59
N LEU A 97 -4.78 3.27 11.50
CA LEU A 97 -5.71 2.52 12.35
C LEU A 97 -6.52 3.43 13.28
N THR A 98 -5.96 4.58 13.66
CA THR A 98 -6.60 5.59 14.52
C THR A 98 -7.61 6.45 13.74
N ASN A 99 -7.48 6.51 12.41
CA ASN A 99 -8.32 7.33 11.55
C ASN A 99 -9.18 6.46 10.61
N LYS A 100 -10.41 6.15 11.04
CA LYS A 100 -11.39 5.38 10.26
C LYS A 100 -11.70 6.00 8.88
N LYS A 101 -11.55 7.32 8.71
CA LYS A 101 -11.78 7.95 7.40
C LYS A 101 -10.72 7.54 6.38
N SER A 102 -9.47 7.36 6.82
CA SER A 102 -8.37 6.95 5.95
C SER A 102 -8.60 5.56 5.34
N SER A 103 -9.18 4.63 6.10
CA SER A 103 -9.51 3.30 5.59
C SER A 103 -10.65 3.33 4.57
N GLN A 104 -11.67 4.17 4.78
CA GLN A 104 -12.75 4.39 3.80
C GLN A 104 -12.23 5.02 2.50
N ASN A 105 -11.20 5.87 2.58
CA ASN A 105 -10.63 6.49 1.40
C ASN A 105 -9.80 5.51 0.55
N LEU A 106 -9.43 4.32 1.07
CA LEU A 106 -8.72 3.30 0.30
C LEU A 106 -9.50 2.84 -0.93
N TYR A 107 -10.83 2.74 -0.84
CA TYR A 107 -11.67 2.40 -1.99
C TYR A 107 -11.53 3.42 -3.12
N ARG A 108 -11.38 4.71 -2.79
CA ARG A 108 -11.15 5.76 -3.79
C ARG A 108 -9.74 5.69 -4.36
N TRP A 109 -8.74 5.42 -3.51
CA TRP A 109 -7.36 5.25 -3.96
C TRP A 109 -7.19 4.06 -4.90
N SER A 110 -7.80 2.91 -4.57
CA SER A 110 -7.73 1.71 -5.40
C SER A 110 -8.44 1.91 -6.74
N LEU A 111 -9.66 2.47 -6.73
CA LEU A 111 -10.37 2.81 -7.96
C LEU A 111 -9.57 3.80 -8.82
N GLU A 112 -8.93 4.80 -8.22
CA GLU A 112 -8.12 5.77 -8.99
C GLU A 112 -6.91 5.10 -9.68
N ALA A 113 -6.30 4.09 -9.05
CA ALA A 113 -5.14 3.39 -9.59
C ALA A 113 -5.51 2.30 -10.61
N LEU A 114 -6.65 1.64 -10.43
CA LEU A 114 -7.10 0.52 -11.27
C LEU A 114 -7.97 0.95 -12.44
N ASN A 115 -8.75 2.03 -12.27
CA ASN A 115 -9.70 2.48 -13.29
C ASN A 115 -8.98 3.39 -14.31
N ARG A 116 -8.20 2.75 -15.19
CA ARG A 116 -7.31 3.37 -16.18
C ARG A 116 -8.03 4.20 -17.27
N ASP A 117 -9.34 4.02 -17.45
CA ASP A 117 -10.08 4.51 -18.62
C ASP A 117 -11.24 5.50 -18.33
N VAL A 118 -11.43 5.93 -17.08
CA VAL A 118 -12.48 6.91 -16.79
C VAL A 118 -11.86 8.30 -16.79
N ALA A 119 -12.10 9.04 -17.88
CA ALA A 119 -12.02 10.51 -17.91
C ALA A 119 -12.55 11.07 -16.58
N PRO A 120 -12.08 12.21 -16.08
CA PRO A 120 -12.43 12.66 -14.74
C PRO A 120 -13.88 13.16 -14.66
N THR A 121 -14.84 12.26 -14.76
CA THR A 121 -16.20 12.46 -14.31
C THR A 121 -16.10 12.51 -12.79
N GLY A 122 -16.61 13.61 -12.22
CA GLY A 122 -16.64 13.86 -10.79
C GLY A 122 -17.55 12.88 -10.04
N VAL A 123 -17.26 11.58 -10.13
CA VAL A 123 -17.93 10.53 -9.37
C VAL A 123 -17.46 10.70 -7.93
N LEU A 124 -18.32 11.35 -7.15
CA LEU A 124 -18.31 11.27 -5.71
C LEU A 124 -18.60 9.81 -5.36
N VAL A 125 -17.58 8.98 -5.23
CA VAL A 125 -17.73 7.61 -4.73
C VAL A 125 -18.31 7.70 -3.32
N THR A 126 -19.61 7.45 -3.20
CA THR A 126 -20.27 7.21 -1.92
C THR A 126 -20.04 5.74 -1.56
N ASN A 127 -20.18 5.36 -0.29
CA ASN A 127 -19.96 3.98 0.16
C ASN A 127 -20.86 2.94 -0.54
N GLY A 128 -21.80 3.35 -1.40
CA GLY A 128 -22.73 2.48 -2.14
C GLY A 128 -22.30 2.10 -3.56
N ASP A 129 -21.26 2.72 -4.12
CA ASP A 129 -20.79 2.44 -5.50
C ASP A 129 -19.57 1.48 -5.51
N TYR A 130 -19.29 0.81 -4.39
CA TYR A 130 -18.22 -0.19 -4.30
C TYR A 130 -18.70 -1.52 -4.86
N ASP A 131 -18.30 -1.84 -6.08
CA ASP A 131 -18.60 -3.12 -6.71
C ASP A 131 -17.50 -4.14 -6.41
N ARG A 132 -17.84 -5.14 -5.59
CA ARG A 132 -16.92 -6.22 -5.19
C ARG A 132 -16.50 -7.08 -6.40
N GLU A 133 -17.33 -7.16 -7.43
CA GLU A 133 -17.04 -7.92 -8.66
C GLU A 133 -15.94 -7.23 -9.48
N GLN A 134 -15.86 -5.90 -9.45
CA GLN A 134 -14.82 -5.13 -10.16
C GLN A 134 -13.39 -5.45 -9.65
N PHE A 135 -13.27 -5.89 -8.39
CA PHE A 135 -11.99 -6.29 -7.80
C PHE A 135 -11.73 -7.80 -7.88
N ALA A 136 -12.77 -8.63 -8.09
CA ALA A 136 -12.62 -10.08 -8.22
C ALA A 136 -11.82 -10.46 -9.48
N ASP A 137 -11.95 -9.69 -10.57
CA ASP A 137 -11.23 -9.89 -11.82
C ASP A 137 -9.87 -9.16 -11.88
N ASN A 138 -9.52 -8.40 -10.84
CA ASN A 138 -8.30 -7.60 -10.83
C ASN A 138 -7.06 -8.50 -10.72
N GLN A 139 -6.23 -8.50 -11.75
CA GLN A 139 -4.99 -9.29 -11.82
C GLN A 139 -3.84 -8.69 -11.00
N ILE A 140 -3.97 -7.45 -10.53
CA ILE A 140 -2.90 -6.75 -9.81
C ILE A 140 -2.95 -7.13 -8.32
N PRO A 141 -1.90 -7.76 -7.75
CA PRO A 141 -1.83 -8.07 -6.33
C PRO A 141 -1.97 -6.81 -5.46
N LEU A 142 -2.81 -6.92 -4.43
CA LEU A 142 -3.07 -5.88 -3.44
C LEU A 142 -2.60 -6.34 -2.05
N LEU A 143 -2.05 -5.39 -1.28
CA LEU A 143 -1.72 -5.56 0.14
C LEU A 143 -2.28 -4.39 0.93
N VAL A 144 -3.02 -4.66 2.01
CA VAL A 144 -3.54 -3.62 2.91
C VAL A 144 -2.65 -3.51 4.15
N ILE A 145 -2.16 -2.30 4.43
CA ILE A 145 -1.33 -2.03 5.60
C ILE A 145 -2.00 -0.99 6.51
N GLY A 146 -2.32 -1.43 7.73
CA GLY A 146 -2.76 -0.56 8.82
C GLY A 146 -1.58 -0.10 9.67
N THR A 147 -1.38 1.20 9.78
CA THR A 147 -0.30 1.82 10.54
C THR A 147 -0.77 2.34 11.90
N LYS A 148 0.18 2.73 12.76
CA LYS A 148 -0.05 3.30 14.10
C LYS A 148 -0.78 2.35 15.04
N LEU A 149 -0.48 1.05 14.94
CA LEU A 149 -1.08 0.02 15.79
C LEU A 149 -0.77 0.24 17.28
N ASP A 150 0.38 0.82 17.58
CA ASP A 150 0.83 1.25 18.92
C ASP A 150 -0.14 2.25 19.57
N GLN A 151 -0.83 3.06 18.78
CA GLN A 151 -1.76 4.08 19.26
C GLN A 151 -3.18 3.55 19.52
N ILE A 152 -3.45 2.27 19.20
CA ILE A 152 -4.77 1.66 19.42
C ILE A 152 -4.84 1.12 20.85
N PRO A 153 -5.77 1.62 21.69
CA PRO A 153 -5.96 1.10 23.04
C PRO A 153 -6.33 -0.38 23.01
N GLU A 154 -5.82 -1.16 23.96
CA GLU A 154 -6.07 -2.61 24.01
C GLU A 154 -7.57 -2.95 24.05
N THR A 155 -8.37 -2.12 24.73
CA THR A 155 -9.83 -2.28 24.83
C THR A 155 -10.55 -2.17 23.48
N LYS A 156 -9.97 -1.46 22.51
CA LYS A 156 -10.54 -1.25 21.16
C LYS A 156 -9.83 -2.06 20.09
N ARG A 157 -8.71 -2.72 20.42
CA ARG A 157 -7.86 -3.40 19.44
C ARG A 157 -8.61 -4.47 18.67
N ASN A 158 -9.39 -5.32 19.34
CA ASN A 158 -10.17 -6.36 18.68
C ASN A 158 -11.20 -5.79 17.69
N GLU A 159 -11.95 -4.76 18.09
CA GLU A 159 -12.93 -4.09 17.21
C GLU A 159 -12.26 -3.52 15.96
N VAL A 160 -11.11 -2.85 16.13
CA VAL A 160 -10.37 -2.24 15.03
C VAL A 160 -9.83 -3.32 14.08
N LEU A 161 -9.24 -4.39 14.59
CA LEU A 161 -8.69 -5.48 13.77
C LEU A 161 -9.78 -6.26 13.02
N THR A 162 -10.93 -6.51 13.65
CA THR A 162 -12.07 -7.12 12.95
C THR A 162 -12.53 -6.24 11.78
N ARG A 163 -12.56 -4.92 11.96
CA ARG A 163 -12.92 -3.99 10.89
C ARG A 163 -11.90 -3.99 9.75
N THR A 164 -10.59 -4.08 10.03
CA THR A 164 -9.57 -4.11 8.97
C THR A 164 -9.56 -5.43 8.21
N ALA A 165 -9.89 -6.54 8.87
CA ALA A 165 -10.03 -7.83 8.21
C ALA A 165 -11.10 -7.77 7.11
N PHE A 166 -12.28 -7.22 7.41
CA PHE A 166 -13.33 -7.03 6.39
C PHE A 166 -12.90 -6.09 5.26
N LEU A 167 -12.15 -5.04 5.57
CA LEU A 167 -11.60 -4.13 4.57
C LEU A 167 -10.64 -4.86 3.62
N ALA A 168 -9.78 -5.74 4.15
CA ALA A 168 -8.85 -6.51 3.33
C ALA A 168 -9.55 -7.57 2.48
N GLU A 169 -10.59 -8.22 3.02
CA GLU A 169 -11.47 -9.13 2.28
C GLU A 169 -12.14 -8.43 1.10
N ASP A 170 -12.61 -7.19 1.29
CA ASP A 170 -13.23 -6.42 0.21
C ASP A 170 -12.28 -6.19 -0.97
N PHE A 171 -10.98 -6.03 -0.72
CA PHE A 171 -9.95 -5.89 -1.76
C PHE A 171 -9.36 -7.23 -2.23
N ASN A 172 -9.82 -8.36 -1.69
CA ASN A 172 -9.18 -9.67 -1.88
C ASN A 172 -7.65 -9.63 -1.62
N ALA A 173 -7.26 -8.93 -0.55
CA ALA A 173 -5.88 -8.61 -0.21
C ALA A 173 -5.45 -9.25 1.12
N GLU A 174 -4.15 -9.47 1.29
CA GLU A 174 -3.59 -9.77 2.61
C GLU A 174 -3.57 -8.49 3.47
N GLU A 175 -3.68 -8.64 4.80
CA GLU A 175 -3.52 -7.52 5.74
C GLU A 175 -2.27 -7.65 6.62
N ILE A 176 -1.63 -6.50 6.87
CA ILE A 176 -0.59 -6.32 7.87
C ILE A 176 -0.91 -5.08 8.70
N ASN A 177 -1.00 -5.25 10.03
CA ASN A 177 -1.17 -4.15 10.97
C ASN A 177 0.12 -3.97 11.78
N LEU A 178 0.71 -2.77 11.76
CA LEU A 178 2.03 -2.52 12.35
C LEU A 178 2.21 -1.10 12.91
N ASP A 179 3.32 -0.94 13.64
CA ASP A 179 3.89 0.34 14.03
C ASP A 179 5.16 0.59 13.20
N CYS A 180 5.15 1.61 12.33
CA CYS A 180 6.29 1.96 11.49
C CYS A 180 7.50 2.48 12.28
N THR A 181 7.33 2.81 13.56
CA THR A 181 8.39 3.27 14.46
C THR A 181 9.07 2.13 15.22
N ASN A 182 8.63 0.89 14.98
CA ASN A 182 9.21 -0.30 15.60
C ASN A 182 9.61 -1.34 14.54
N PRO A 183 10.92 -1.48 14.24
CA PRO A 183 11.39 -2.34 13.16
C PRO A 183 11.13 -3.83 13.42
N ARG A 184 10.82 -4.23 14.65
CA ARG A 184 10.51 -5.63 15.00
C ARG A 184 9.27 -6.15 14.28
N TYR A 185 8.35 -5.27 13.89
CA TYR A 185 7.16 -5.65 13.14
C TYR A 185 7.48 -6.22 11.75
N LEU A 186 8.66 -5.95 11.20
CA LEU A 186 9.11 -6.47 9.90
C LEU A 186 10.43 -7.23 10.01
N ALA A 187 10.82 -7.65 11.22
CA ALA A 187 12.01 -8.47 11.42
C ALA A 187 11.89 -9.80 10.66
N ALA A 188 13.02 -10.30 10.15
CA ALA A 188 13.09 -11.59 9.48
C ALA A 188 12.48 -12.71 10.36
N GLY A 189 11.70 -13.59 9.74
CA GLY A 189 10.97 -14.66 10.43
C GLY A 189 9.68 -14.23 11.16
N SER A 190 9.37 -12.93 11.24
CA SER A 190 8.06 -12.48 11.74
C SER A 190 6.93 -12.84 10.77
N SER A 191 5.71 -13.01 11.29
CA SER A 191 4.53 -13.28 10.45
C SER A 191 4.31 -12.21 9.38
N ASN A 192 4.56 -10.93 9.72
CA ASN A 192 4.44 -9.82 8.77
C ASN A 192 5.51 -9.87 7.68
N ALA A 193 6.77 -10.19 8.00
CA ALA A 193 7.82 -10.36 7.00
C ALA A 193 7.48 -11.50 6.02
N VAL A 194 6.90 -12.59 6.50
CA VAL A 194 6.44 -13.70 5.64
C VAL A 194 5.30 -13.28 4.73
N LYS A 195 4.27 -12.59 5.24
CA LYS A 195 3.16 -12.07 4.41
C LYS A 195 3.68 -11.09 3.34
N LEU A 196 4.59 -10.21 3.72
CA LEU A 196 5.20 -9.25 2.82
C LEU A 196 6.02 -9.93 1.72
N SER A 197 6.81 -10.96 2.06
CA SER A 197 7.55 -11.77 1.07
C SER A 197 6.59 -12.42 0.08
N ARG A 198 5.50 -13.03 0.56
CA ARG A 198 4.48 -13.64 -0.31
C ARG A 198 3.81 -12.63 -1.24
N PHE A 199 3.58 -11.41 -0.76
CA PHE A 199 3.09 -10.33 -1.62
C PHE A 199 4.10 -9.99 -2.71
N PHE A 200 5.38 -9.83 -2.36
CA PHE A 200 6.42 -9.54 -3.33
C PHE A 200 6.70 -10.68 -4.32
N ASP A 201 6.45 -11.93 -3.92
CA ASP A 201 6.55 -13.08 -4.83
C ASP A 201 5.36 -13.17 -5.81
N LYS A 202 4.25 -12.46 -5.55
CA LYS A 202 3.06 -12.43 -6.40
C LYS A 202 3.09 -11.32 -7.48
N VAL A 203 3.91 -10.28 -7.29
CA VAL A 203 4.01 -9.10 -8.19
C VAL A 203 5.07 -9.28 -9.27
#